data_AF-A0A2E8F2G7-F1
#
_entry.id   AF-A0A2E8F2G7-F1
#
_cell.length_a   1.000
_cell.length_b   1.000
_cell.length_c   1.000
_cell.angle_alpha   90.00
_cell.angle_beta   90.00
_cell.angle_gamma   90.00
#
_symmetry.space_group_name_H-M   'P 1'
#
loop_
_entity.id
_entity.type
_entity.pdbx_description
1 polymer ?
#
loop_
_entity_poly.entity_id
_entity_poly.type
_entity_poly.pdbx_seq_one_letter_code
_entity_poly.pdbx_strand_id
1 'polypeptide(L)'
;MTVPRLLHNMSVRPRTRVFHPEETLTRSHGVGLVFRFSVDDWSEDPRRLARLLGISVAQEADVEETLRQCLDEHVRRMPLPDACLVTEHSVLHDSACASDLTVAAVMSKSSGNIFLKQKQPSLYGIGPPIVLLLSDEQEVQEVLKWVRLHEADQKRPGQGEKP
;
A
#
# COMPACT_ATOMS: atom_id res chain seq x y z
N MET A 1 11.06 -49.80 16.33
CA MET A 1 11.89 -48.60 16.11
C MET A 1 11.01 -47.54 15.47
N THR A 2 10.68 -46.49 16.22
CA THR A 2 9.72 -45.45 15.80
C THR A 2 10.48 -44.33 15.11
N VAL A 3 10.25 -44.14 13.81
CA VAL A 3 10.87 -43.06 13.02
C VAL A 3 10.34 -41.72 13.53
N PRO A 4 11.20 -40.71 13.83
CA PRO A 4 10.72 -39.40 14.23
C PRO A 4 9.94 -38.77 13.07
N ARG A 5 8.65 -38.53 13.27
CA ARG A 5 7.85 -37.73 12.34
C ARG A 5 8.13 -36.26 12.62
N LEU A 6 8.67 -35.55 11.62
CA LEU A 6 8.67 -34.09 11.65
C LEU A 6 7.23 -33.59 11.80
N LEU A 7 6.94 -32.88 12.90
CA LEU A 7 5.71 -32.13 13.03
C LEU A 7 5.82 -30.89 12.12
N HIS A 8 5.17 -30.95 10.97
CA HIS A 8 5.08 -29.83 10.04
C HIS A 8 4.05 -28.85 10.61
N ASN A 9 4.50 -27.98 11.52
CA ASN A 9 3.65 -27.01 12.20
C ASN A 9 3.93 -25.58 11.70
N MET A 10 4.00 -25.40 10.38
CA MET A 10 4.50 -24.16 9.77
C MET A 10 3.47 -23.37 8.94
N SER A 11 2.18 -23.74 8.97
CA SER A 11 1.16 -23.12 8.09
C SER A 11 0.01 -22.44 8.81
N VAL A 12 0.00 -22.39 10.15
CA VAL A 12 -1.10 -21.76 10.91
C VAL A 12 -0.66 -20.37 11.34
N ARG A 13 -1.46 -19.35 11.00
CA ARG A 13 -1.23 -17.98 11.49
C ARG A 13 -1.15 -18.00 13.03
N PRO A 14 -0.26 -17.22 13.66
CA PRO A 14 -0.18 -17.11 15.11
C PRO A 14 -1.57 -16.81 15.68
N ARG A 15 -2.06 -17.68 16.57
CA ARG A 15 -3.40 -17.55 17.17
C ARG A 15 -3.47 -16.48 18.26
N THR A 16 -2.30 -16.04 18.74
CA THR A 16 -2.16 -15.03 19.78
C THR A 16 -1.08 -14.04 19.35
N ARG A 17 -1.45 -12.77 19.21
CA ARG A 17 -0.52 -11.65 19.11
C ARG A 17 -0.49 -10.97 20.47
N VAL A 18 0.67 -10.89 21.11
CA VAL A 18 0.87 -10.12 22.33
C VAL A 18 1.40 -8.76 21.91
N PHE A 19 0.71 -7.70 22.33
CA PHE A 19 1.14 -6.33 22.12
C PHE A 19 1.56 -5.75 23.47
N HIS A 20 2.71 -5.11 23.52
CA HIS A 20 3.11 -4.35 24.71
C HIS A 20 2.41 -2.98 24.68
N PRO A 21 1.86 -2.47 25.80
CA PRO A 21 1.16 -1.18 25.81
C PRO A 21 2.00 -0.01 25.28
N GLU A 22 3.32 -0.04 25.47
CA GLU A 22 4.27 0.96 24.96
C GLU A 22 4.37 0.99 23.42
N GLU A 23 3.99 -0.10 22.74
CA GLU A 23 3.99 -0.22 21.28
C GLU A 23 2.92 0.65 20.61
N THR A 24 1.95 1.19 21.36
CA THR A 24 0.92 2.10 20.82
C THR A 24 1.42 3.55 20.68
N LEU A 25 2.44 3.93 21.47
CA LEU A 25 3.02 5.27 21.48
C LEU A 25 4.29 5.35 20.64
N THR A 26 5.09 4.29 20.63
CA THR A 26 6.40 4.27 19.98
C THR A 26 6.65 2.93 19.30
N ARG A 27 7.52 2.93 18.29
CA ARG A 27 7.98 1.72 17.61
C ARG A 27 9.45 1.50 17.96
N SER A 28 9.83 0.25 18.25
CA SER A 28 11.23 -0.07 18.61
C SER A 28 12.22 0.16 17.47
N HIS A 29 11.77 0.01 16.21
CA HIS A 29 12.60 0.16 15.02
C HIS A 29 11.80 0.70 13.82
N GLY A 30 12.46 1.51 13.00
CA GLY A 30 11.92 2.10 11.78
C GLY A 30 10.89 3.21 12.03
N VAL A 31 10.55 3.93 10.97
CA VAL A 31 9.53 4.98 10.97
C VAL A 31 8.35 4.54 10.11
N GLY A 32 7.14 4.65 10.64
CA GLY A 32 5.94 4.20 9.95
C GLY A 32 5.40 5.23 8.98
N LEU A 33 5.11 4.78 7.76
CA LEU A 33 4.28 5.50 6.80
C LEU A 33 2.98 4.73 6.58
N VAL A 34 1.87 5.32 7.03
CA VAL A 34 0.53 4.74 6.99
C VAL A 34 -0.07 4.92 5.59
N PHE A 35 -0.57 3.83 5.03
CA PHE A 35 -1.34 3.80 3.80
C PHE A 35 -2.75 3.30 4.12
N ARG A 36 -3.73 4.18 3.97
CA ARG A 36 -5.15 3.90 4.19
C ARG A 36 -5.92 4.34 2.96
N PHE A 37 -6.58 3.39 2.31
CA PHE A 37 -7.41 3.70 1.16
C PHE A 37 -8.68 4.38 1.63
N SER A 38 -9.07 5.50 1.03
CA SER A 38 -10.19 6.31 1.52
C SER A 38 -11.55 5.63 1.33
N VAL A 39 -11.61 4.58 0.51
CA VAL A 39 -12.82 3.83 0.21
C VAL A 39 -12.73 2.44 0.83
N ASP A 40 -13.54 2.19 1.85
CA ASP A 40 -13.54 0.92 2.59
C ASP A 40 -13.93 -0.28 1.71
N ASP A 41 -14.74 -0.07 0.66
CA ASP A 41 -15.14 -1.12 -0.27
C ASP A 41 -15.33 -0.60 -1.70
N TRP A 42 -14.47 -1.06 -2.61
CA TRP A 42 -14.59 -0.87 -4.07
C TRP A 42 -15.32 -2.05 -4.76
N SER A 43 -15.88 -2.98 -3.95
CA SER A 43 -16.66 -4.15 -4.32
C SER A 43 -15.96 -5.09 -5.30
N GLU A 44 -14.63 -5.10 -5.24
CA GLU A 44 -13.77 -5.91 -6.10
C GLU A 44 -14.01 -5.71 -7.62
N ASP A 45 -14.59 -4.57 -8.02
CA ASP A 45 -14.80 -4.18 -9.42
C ASP A 45 -13.64 -3.30 -9.95
N PRO A 46 -12.79 -3.80 -10.87
CA PRO A 46 -11.68 -3.05 -11.44
C PRO A 46 -12.12 -1.73 -12.11
N ARG A 47 -13.31 -1.67 -12.74
CA ARG A 47 -13.79 -0.43 -13.37
C ARG A 47 -14.17 0.62 -12.33
N ARG A 48 -14.71 0.19 -11.18
CA ARG A 48 -14.97 1.09 -10.06
C ARG A 48 -13.66 1.58 -9.45
N LEU A 49 -12.69 0.70 -9.22
CA LEU A 49 -11.38 1.08 -8.70
C LEU A 49 -10.67 2.10 -9.60
N ALA A 50 -10.64 1.87 -10.92
CA ALA A 50 -10.04 2.82 -11.86
C ALA A 50 -10.67 4.22 -11.78
N ARG A 51 -11.99 4.32 -11.66
CA ARG A 51 -12.69 5.61 -11.49
C ARG A 51 -12.32 6.30 -10.18
N LEU A 52 -12.25 5.56 -9.08
CA LEU A 52 -11.85 6.10 -7.77
C LEU A 52 -10.41 6.64 -7.80
N LEU A 53 -9.54 5.97 -8.53
CA LEU A 53 -8.13 6.36 -8.68
C LEU A 53 -7.89 7.42 -9.75
N GLY A 54 -8.93 7.86 -10.48
CA GLY A 54 -8.80 8.80 -11.60
C GLY A 54 -8.06 8.23 -12.81
N ILE A 55 -7.97 6.90 -12.94
CA ILE A 55 -7.30 6.21 -14.04
C ILE A 55 -8.29 6.06 -15.20
N SER A 56 -7.97 6.71 -16.32
CA SER A 56 -8.75 6.57 -17.56
C SER A 56 -8.41 5.25 -18.25
N VAL A 57 -9.42 4.40 -18.44
CA VAL A 57 -9.29 3.12 -19.13
C VAL A 57 -10.16 3.15 -20.38
N ALA A 58 -9.58 2.80 -21.54
CA ALA A 58 -10.32 2.73 -22.79
C ALA A 58 -11.43 1.66 -22.72
N GLN A 59 -12.52 1.87 -23.46
CA GLN A 59 -13.72 1.03 -23.35
C GLN A 59 -13.43 -0.45 -23.64
N GLU A 60 -12.58 -0.72 -24.64
CA GLU A 60 -12.21 -2.07 -25.10
C GLU A 60 -10.96 -2.64 -24.42
N ALA A 61 -10.27 -1.87 -23.57
CA ALA A 61 -9.08 -2.34 -22.89
C ALA A 61 -9.42 -3.29 -21.73
N ASP A 62 -8.52 -4.21 -21.45
CA ASP A 62 -8.55 -4.99 -20.21
C ASP A 62 -8.28 -4.05 -19.03
N VAL A 63 -9.31 -3.81 -18.23
CA VAL A 63 -9.30 -2.86 -17.13
C VAL A 63 -8.39 -3.32 -16.00
N GLU A 64 -8.40 -4.61 -15.72
CA GLU A 64 -7.63 -5.18 -14.62
C GLU A 64 -6.14 -5.09 -14.93
N GLU A 65 -5.76 -5.46 -16.16
CA GLU A 65 -4.38 -5.37 -16.61
C GLU A 65 -3.90 -3.92 -16.71
N THR A 66 -4.74 -3.02 -17.24
CA THR A 66 -4.42 -1.57 -17.30
C THR A 66 -4.16 -1.02 -15.89
N LEU A 67 -5.01 -1.37 -14.92
CA LEU A 67 -4.81 -0.97 -13.52
C LEU A 67 -3.50 -1.52 -12.96
N ARG A 68 -3.22 -2.81 -13.14
CA ARG A 68 -1.96 -3.41 -12.67
C ARG A 68 -0.75 -2.68 -13.24
N GLN A 69 -0.76 -2.37 -14.52
CA GLN A 69 0.33 -1.65 -15.17
C GLN A 69 0.51 -0.24 -14.60
N CYS A 70 -0.59 0.53 -14.46
CA CYS A 70 -0.54 1.86 -13.86
C CYS A 70 -0.01 1.85 -12.42
N LEU A 71 -0.50 0.93 -11.58
CA LEU A 71 -0.05 0.79 -10.18
C LEU A 71 1.42 0.34 -10.10
N ASP A 72 1.83 -0.58 -10.97
CA ASP A 72 3.22 -1.05 -11.04
C ASP A 72 4.17 0.08 -11.40
N GLU A 73 3.85 0.83 -12.46
CA GLU A 73 4.63 1.96 -12.93
C GLU A 73 4.71 3.08 -11.89
N HIS A 74 3.59 3.38 -11.23
CA HIS A 74 3.55 4.38 -10.17
C HIS A 74 4.55 4.05 -9.05
N VAL A 75 4.50 2.82 -8.52
CA VAL A 75 5.42 2.38 -7.45
C VAL A 75 6.87 2.31 -7.92
N ARG A 76 7.14 1.94 -9.19
CA ARG A 76 8.51 1.91 -9.72
C ARG A 76 9.18 3.29 -9.68
N ARG A 77 8.42 4.35 -9.91
CA ARG A 77 8.91 5.74 -9.93
C ARG A 77 9.08 6.33 -8.52
N MET A 78 8.44 5.75 -7.51
CA MET A 78 8.53 6.22 -6.13
C MET A 78 9.92 5.98 -5.52
N PRO A 79 10.38 6.86 -4.61
CA PRO A 79 11.60 6.67 -3.83
C PRO A 79 11.36 5.69 -2.65
N LEU A 80 10.69 4.57 -2.92
CA LEU A 80 10.54 3.47 -1.97
C LEU A 80 11.70 2.48 -2.13
N PRO A 81 12.15 1.84 -1.04
CA PRO A 81 13.11 0.74 -1.11
C PRO A 81 12.54 -0.43 -1.91
N ASP A 82 13.42 -1.30 -2.41
CA ASP A 82 13.00 -2.48 -3.19
C ASP A 82 12.16 -3.47 -2.37
N ALA A 83 12.43 -3.53 -1.06
CA ALA A 83 11.66 -4.30 -0.10
C ALA A 83 11.61 -3.57 1.24
N CYS A 84 10.46 -3.63 1.92
CA CYS A 84 10.33 -3.15 3.30
C CYS A 84 9.30 -3.97 4.08
N LEU A 85 9.37 -3.87 5.40
CA LEU A 85 8.43 -4.56 6.28
C LEU A 85 7.09 -3.83 6.30
N VAL A 86 6.03 -4.63 6.35
CA VAL A 86 4.65 -4.17 6.45
C VAL A 86 4.08 -4.61 7.80
N THR A 87 3.32 -3.73 8.43
CA THR A 87 2.53 -4.07 9.62
C THR A 87 1.15 -3.43 9.55
N GLU A 88 0.18 -4.01 10.24
CA GLU A 88 -1.18 -3.48 10.39
C GLU A 88 -1.25 -2.46 11.55
N HIS A 89 -0.17 -2.32 12.32
CA HIS A 89 -0.12 -1.50 13.53
C HIS A 89 0.53 -0.14 13.28
N SER A 90 -0.28 0.93 13.31
CA SER A 90 0.17 2.33 13.33
C SER A 90 0.39 2.84 14.75
N VAL A 91 1.40 3.68 14.95
CA VAL A 91 1.63 4.42 16.20
C VAL A 91 1.30 5.91 16.04
N LEU A 92 1.13 6.63 17.15
CA LEU A 92 0.62 8.02 17.16
C LEU A 92 1.44 9.02 16.33
N HIS A 93 2.74 8.78 16.16
CA HIS A 93 3.65 9.64 15.41
C HIS A 93 3.93 9.19 13.98
N ASP A 94 3.26 8.13 13.50
CA ASP A 94 3.44 7.70 12.10
C ASP A 94 2.83 8.74 11.14
N SER A 95 3.55 9.02 10.06
CA SER A 95 3.05 9.88 8.99
C SER A 95 2.03 9.12 8.13
N ALA A 96 1.07 9.83 7.54
CA ALA A 96 0.06 9.23 6.66
C ALA A 96 0.20 9.72 5.21
N CYS A 97 0.10 8.79 4.26
CA CYS A 97 -0.05 9.12 2.84
C CYS A 97 -1.52 9.44 2.55
N ALA A 98 -1.78 10.64 2.02
CA ALA A 98 -3.13 11.13 1.73
C ALA A 98 -3.62 10.80 0.31
N SER A 99 -2.84 10.05 -0.46
CA SER A 99 -3.11 9.77 -1.86
C SER A 99 -3.71 8.40 -2.07
N ASP A 100 -4.92 8.33 -2.61
CA ASP A 100 -5.56 7.06 -2.92
C ASP A 100 -4.82 6.28 -4.03
N LEU A 101 -4.25 6.94 -5.03
CA LEU A 101 -3.45 6.28 -6.07
C LEU A 101 -2.19 5.66 -5.50
N THR A 102 -1.42 6.45 -4.74
CA THR A 102 -0.19 5.96 -4.12
C THR A 102 -0.49 4.84 -3.12
N VAL A 103 -1.52 5.03 -2.30
CA VAL A 103 -1.98 4.03 -1.33
C VAL A 103 -2.37 2.73 -2.02
N ALA A 104 -3.26 2.78 -3.02
CA ALA A 104 -3.67 1.59 -3.75
C ALA A 104 -2.47 0.88 -4.40
N ALA A 105 -1.53 1.64 -4.96
CA ALA A 105 -0.36 1.08 -5.63
C ALA A 105 0.56 0.36 -4.64
N VAL A 106 0.85 0.97 -3.48
CA VAL A 106 1.66 0.35 -2.41
C VAL A 106 0.97 -0.88 -1.83
N MET A 107 -0.32 -0.79 -1.54
CA MET A 107 -1.11 -1.90 -0.99
C MET A 107 -1.16 -3.08 -1.94
N SER A 108 -1.35 -2.83 -3.24
CA SER A 108 -1.39 -3.88 -4.26
C SER A 108 -0.10 -4.70 -4.36
N LYS A 109 1.04 -4.11 -3.96
CA LYS A 109 2.37 -4.74 -3.92
C LYS A 109 2.77 -5.28 -2.55
N SER A 110 1.90 -5.15 -1.56
CA SER A 110 2.10 -5.68 -0.22
C SER A 110 1.47 -7.06 -0.10
N SER A 111 2.06 -7.93 0.71
CA SER A 111 1.46 -9.23 1.08
C SER A 111 1.97 -9.69 2.43
N GLY A 112 1.05 -9.91 3.37
CA GLY A 112 1.42 -10.25 4.74
C GLY A 112 2.26 -9.12 5.34
N ASN A 113 3.48 -9.45 5.77
CA ASN A 113 4.36 -8.51 6.47
C ASN A 113 5.47 -7.94 5.57
N ILE A 114 5.34 -8.01 4.24
CA ILE A 114 6.35 -7.51 3.31
C ILE A 114 5.74 -6.77 2.13
N PHE A 115 6.38 -5.66 1.77
CA PHE A 115 6.21 -4.93 0.53
C PHE A 115 7.39 -5.24 -0.38
N LEU A 116 7.11 -5.45 -1.67
CA LEU A 116 8.13 -5.73 -2.68
C LEU A 116 7.86 -4.88 -3.92
N LYS A 117 8.80 -3.98 -4.25
CA LYS A 117 8.69 -3.06 -5.39
C LYS A 117 8.60 -3.80 -6.73
N GLN A 118 9.20 -4.99 -6.83
CA GLN A 118 9.22 -5.81 -8.05
C GLN A 118 8.04 -6.80 -8.16
N LYS A 119 7.22 -6.95 -7.12
CA LYS A 119 6.08 -7.87 -7.14
C LYS A 119 5.00 -7.36 -8.10
N GLN A 120 4.34 -8.26 -8.81
CA GLN A 120 3.16 -7.88 -9.61
C GLN A 120 2.01 -7.39 -8.69
N PRO A 121 1.38 -6.25 -9.01
CA PRO A 121 0.22 -5.75 -8.28
C PRO A 121 -0.94 -6.75 -8.22
N SER A 122 -1.50 -6.93 -7.03
CA SER A 122 -2.77 -7.63 -6.80
C SER A 122 -3.83 -6.63 -6.34
N LEU A 123 -4.91 -6.47 -7.10
CA LEU A 123 -6.00 -5.55 -6.74
C LEU A 123 -6.66 -5.96 -5.42
N TYR A 124 -6.77 -7.27 -5.16
CA TYR A 124 -7.30 -7.83 -3.91
C TYR A 124 -6.41 -7.55 -2.68
N GLY A 125 -5.21 -6.99 -2.86
CA GLY A 125 -4.38 -6.48 -1.77
C GLY A 125 -4.83 -5.10 -1.25
N ILE A 126 -5.72 -4.42 -1.97
CA ILE A 126 -6.24 -3.10 -1.62
C ILE A 126 -7.46 -3.29 -0.72
N GLY A 127 -7.26 -3.13 0.58
CA GLY A 127 -8.31 -3.28 1.59
C GLY A 127 -7.90 -2.67 2.95
N PRO A 128 -7.60 -3.48 3.98
CA PRO A 128 -7.26 -2.94 5.31
C PRO A 128 -6.02 -2.04 5.29
N PRO A 129 -5.95 -1.00 6.14
CA PRO A 129 -4.79 -0.13 6.24
C PRO A 129 -3.51 -0.90 6.53
N ILE A 130 -2.41 -0.44 5.95
CA ILE A 130 -1.08 -0.97 6.20
C ILE A 130 -0.11 0.15 6.58
N VAL A 131 0.99 -0.21 7.22
CA VAL A 131 2.09 0.67 7.56
C VAL A 131 3.37 0.09 6.98
N LEU A 132 4.06 0.85 6.14
CA LEU A 132 5.41 0.52 5.72
C LEU A 132 6.40 1.02 6.77
N LEU A 133 7.36 0.17 7.12
CA LEU A 133 8.47 0.53 7.99
C LEU A 133 9.66 0.95 7.14
N LEU A 134 9.96 2.24 7.17
CA LEU A 134 11.11 2.86 6.50
C LEU A 134 12.27 3.02 7.49
N SER A 135 13.47 3.22 6.96
CA SER A 135 14.70 3.23 7.77
C SER A 135 14.72 4.40 8.74
N ASP A 136 14.29 5.57 8.28
CA ASP A 136 14.31 6.83 9.02
C ASP A 136 13.24 7.83 8.52
N GLU A 137 13.16 8.98 9.19
CA GLU A 137 12.21 10.04 8.85
C GLU A 137 12.53 10.70 7.50
N GLN A 138 13.79 10.68 7.05
CA GLN A 138 14.16 11.28 5.77
C GLN A 138 13.53 10.49 4.62
N GLU A 139 13.60 9.16 4.64
CA GLU A 139 12.93 8.31 3.64
C GLU A 139 11.41 8.58 3.60
N VAL A 140 10.77 8.71 4.76
CA VAL A 140 9.33 9.06 4.85
C VAL A 140 9.07 10.41 4.17
N GLN A 141 9.86 11.44 4.48
CA GLN A 141 9.68 12.77 3.92
C GLN A 141 9.96 12.79 2.41
N GLU A 142 10.91 12.01 1.91
CA GLU A 142 11.19 11.87 0.48
C GLU A 142 10.01 11.28 -0.27
N VAL A 143 9.40 10.20 0.26
CA VAL A 143 8.19 9.62 -0.31
C VAL A 143 7.04 10.63 -0.30
N LEU A 144 6.76 11.27 0.84
CA LEU A 144 5.68 12.25 0.96
C LEU A 144 5.89 13.48 0.08
N LYS A 145 7.14 13.92 -0.09
CA LYS A 145 7.49 15.00 -1.02
C LYS A 145 7.26 14.58 -2.46
N TRP A 146 7.67 13.36 -2.84
CA TRP A 146 7.45 12.83 -4.18
C TRP A 146 5.95 12.75 -4.52
N VAL A 147 5.13 12.22 -3.60
CA VAL A 147 3.67 12.13 -3.77
C VAL A 147 3.07 13.51 -3.97
N ARG A 148 3.43 14.49 -3.13
CA ARG A 148 2.96 15.87 -3.26
C ARG A 148 3.30 16.50 -4.62
N LEU A 149 4.50 16.25 -5.13
CA LEU A 149 4.95 16.80 -6.41
C LEU A 149 4.23 16.17 -7.61
N HIS A 150 4.06 14.84 -7.62
CA HIS A 150 3.57 14.12 -8.80
C HIS A 150 2.05 14.00 -8.88
N GLU A 151 1.34 14.35 -7.80
CA GLU A 151 -0.13 14.29 -7.76
C GLU A 151 -0.80 15.66 -7.66
N ALA A 152 -0.04 16.71 -7.34
CA ALA A 152 -0.48 18.09 -7.57
C ALA A 152 -0.78 18.34 -9.07
N ASP A 153 -0.06 17.65 -9.96
CA ASP A 153 -0.25 17.73 -11.41
C ASP A 153 -1.48 16.97 -11.93
N GLN A 154 -1.97 15.96 -11.21
CA GLN A 154 -3.16 15.19 -11.62
C GLN A 154 -4.49 15.90 -11.29
N LYS A 155 -4.48 16.92 -10.40
CA LYS A 155 -5.69 17.68 -10.02
C LYS A 155 -6.12 18.78 -11.01
N ARG A 156 -5.53 18.89 -12.20
CA ARG A 156 -6.01 19.82 -13.25
C ARG A 156 -6.24 19.09 -14.58
N PRO A 157 -7.49 18.65 -14.81
CA PRO A 157 -8.25 19.31 -15.86
C PRO A 157 -9.74 19.50 -15.49
N GLY A 158 -10.27 20.72 -15.69
CA GLY A 158 -11.73 20.88 -15.89
C GLY A 158 -12.57 21.57 -14.81
N GLN A 159 -12.07 22.57 -14.09
CA GLN A 159 -12.96 23.58 -13.49
C GLN A 159 -12.62 24.95 -14.04
N GLY A 160 -13.19 25.27 -15.20
CA GLY A 160 -12.95 26.52 -15.89
C GLY A 160 -13.74 26.78 -17.17
N GLU A 161 -14.87 26.10 -17.43
CA GLU A 161 -15.89 26.54 -18.39
C GLU A 161 -17.26 26.13 -17.82
N LYS A 162 -17.96 27.04 -17.14
CA LYS A 162 -18.96 28.03 -17.62
C LYS A 162 -20.40 27.47 -17.61
N PRO A 163 -21.43 28.31 -17.35
CA PRO A 163 -21.78 29.50 -18.16
C PRO A 163 -21.35 30.85 -17.57
#